data_AF-A0A1C6HCG3-F1
#
_entry.id   AF-A0A1C6HCG3-F1
#
_cell.length_a   1.000
_cell.length_b   1.000
_cell.length_c   1.000
_cell.angle_alpha   90.00
_cell.angle_beta   90.00
_cell.angle_gamma   90.00
#
_symmetry.space_group_name_H-M   'P 1'
#
loop_
_entity.id
_entity.type
_entity.pdbx_description
1 polymer ?
#
loop_
_entity_poly.entity_id
_entity_poly.type
_entity_poly.pdbx_seq_one_letter_code
_entity_poly.pdbx_strand_id
1 'polypeptide(L)'
;MNNFQKFYFDITGFRDEMKGAVKRYQVTIKELERFKGSAGYDEEMKKAETTYRTETEAIRALYSERLSKRKEDCLAVLRTHRDPLPTPEQIAALQALKLLDKPTKAQITDLMPQMKDCPLTMAALRDTALQHGYLGVVPDTEGDTAWARERTEDMFKAAQKFVHDLDNVGDTGDHVSNHAWSLFRLDHDYANAEECVSQFCAGTDVQMLEKFINIAE
;
A
#
# COMPACT_ATOMS: atom_id res chain seq x y z
N MET A 1 -0.27 -7.89 17.65
CA MET A 1 0.40 -7.18 16.54
C MET A 1 -0.50 -7.24 15.31
N ASN A 2 -1.00 -6.09 14.87
CA ASN A 2 -1.96 -5.98 13.78
C ASN A 2 -1.29 -6.11 12.40
N ASN A 3 -2.07 -6.15 11.31
CA ASN A 3 -1.52 -6.39 9.97
C ASN A 3 -0.72 -5.20 9.44
N PHE A 4 -1.07 -3.96 9.81
CA PHE A 4 -0.26 -2.78 9.52
C PHE A 4 1.12 -2.82 10.17
N GLN A 5 1.20 -3.20 11.44
CA GLN A 5 2.47 -3.35 12.15
C GLN A 5 3.33 -4.43 11.50
N LYS A 6 2.75 -5.57 11.13
CA LYS A 6 3.47 -6.63 10.42
C LYS A 6 4.00 -6.14 9.07
N PHE A 7 3.17 -5.45 8.28
CA PHE A 7 3.58 -4.85 7.02
C PHE A 7 4.73 -3.85 7.21
N TYR A 8 4.62 -2.95 8.19
CA TYR A 8 5.67 -2.02 8.55
C TYR A 8 6.99 -2.73 8.88
N PHE A 9 6.96 -3.78 9.71
CA PHE A 9 8.16 -4.56 10.04
C PHE A 9 8.76 -5.29 8.84
N ASP A 10 7.92 -5.80 7.92
CA ASP A 10 8.40 -6.42 6.70
C ASP A 10 9.12 -5.37 5.81
N ILE A 11 8.58 -4.15 5.67
CA ILE A 11 9.20 -3.08 4.88
C ILE A 11 10.48 -2.55 5.52
N THR A 12 10.48 -2.26 6.82
CA THR A 12 11.67 -1.73 7.51
C THR A 12 12.76 -2.79 7.63
N GLY A 13 12.40 -4.04 7.89
CA GLY A 13 13.33 -5.17 7.89
C GLY A 13 14.03 -5.35 6.54
N PHE A 14 13.27 -5.28 5.44
CA PHE A 14 13.86 -5.32 4.09
C PHE A 14 14.89 -4.20 3.89
N ARG A 15 14.51 -2.96 4.22
CA ARG A 15 15.40 -1.79 4.12
C ARG A 15 16.68 -1.99 4.92
N ASP A 16 16.57 -2.43 6.16
CA ASP A 16 17.71 -2.60 7.07
C ASP A 16 18.66 -3.70 6.59
N GLU A 17 18.14 -4.83 6.11
CA GLU A 17 18.94 -5.91 5.55
C GLU A 17 19.65 -5.47 4.25
N MET A 18 18.94 -4.76 3.36
CA MET A 18 19.52 -4.20 2.14
C MET A 18 20.61 -3.14 2.43
N LYS A 19 20.36 -2.21 3.37
CA LYS A 19 21.38 -1.26 3.87
C LYS A 19 22.61 -2.00 4.39
N GLY A 20 22.39 -3.11 5.12
CA GLY A 20 23.45 -3.96 5.63
C GLY A 20 24.29 -4.60 4.51
N ALA A 21 23.65 -5.15 3.48
CA ALA A 21 24.32 -5.77 2.33
C ALA A 21 25.14 -4.74 1.54
N VAL A 22 24.55 -3.56 1.25
CA VAL A 22 25.24 -2.46 0.56
C VAL A 22 26.47 -2.02 1.36
N LYS A 23 26.34 -1.84 2.67
CA LYS A 23 27.47 -1.43 3.53
C LYS A 23 28.60 -2.46 3.53
N ARG A 24 28.29 -3.75 3.62
CA ARG A 24 29.29 -4.83 3.52
C ARG A 24 30.01 -4.78 2.18
N TYR A 25 29.26 -4.69 1.09
CA TYR A 25 29.79 -4.61 -0.25
C TYR A 25 30.72 -3.39 -0.44
N GLN A 26 30.30 -2.21 0.00
CA GLN A 26 31.12 -0.99 -0.07
C GLN A 26 32.45 -1.12 0.68
N VAL A 27 32.45 -1.77 1.86
CA VAL A 27 33.69 -2.05 2.60
C VAL A 27 34.60 -2.98 1.80
N THR A 28 34.05 -4.08 1.26
CA THR A 28 34.80 -5.03 0.43
C THR A 28 35.41 -4.37 -0.80
N ILE A 29 34.63 -3.58 -1.55
CA ILE A 29 35.14 -2.88 -2.74
C ILE A 29 36.26 -1.92 -2.37
N LYS A 30 36.11 -1.11 -1.31
CA LYS A 30 37.13 -0.16 -0.86
C LYS A 30 38.44 -0.85 -0.44
N GLU A 31 38.37 -2.08 0.07
CA GLU A 31 39.55 -2.88 0.38
C GLU A 31 40.20 -3.43 -0.89
N LEU A 32 39.40 -3.97 -1.82
CA LEU A 32 39.89 -4.50 -3.10
C LEU A 32 40.53 -3.43 -3.98
N GLU A 33 40.00 -2.21 -3.98
CA GLU A 33 40.54 -1.06 -4.72
C GLU A 33 42.02 -0.76 -4.41
N ARG A 34 42.50 -1.12 -3.21
CA ARG A 34 43.92 -0.96 -2.83
C ARG A 34 44.86 -1.87 -3.62
N PHE A 35 44.31 -2.93 -4.22
CA PHE A 35 45.05 -3.91 -5.03
C PHE A 35 44.84 -3.69 -6.53
N LYS A 36 44.27 -2.56 -6.95
CA LYS A 36 43.99 -2.27 -8.36
C LYS A 36 45.25 -2.43 -9.22
N GLY A 37 45.14 -3.25 -10.27
CA GLY A 37 46.24 -3.58 -11.18
C GLY A 37 47.10 -4.78 -10.74
N SER A 38 46.82 -5.39 -9.59
CA SER A 38 47.44 -6.67 -9.20
C SER A 38 46.86 -7.85 -9.99
N ALA A 39 47.62 -8.94 -10.04
CA ALA A 39 47.10 -10.21 -10.55
C ALA A 39 45.99 -10.72 -9.62
N GLY A 40 44.80 -10.97 -10.18
CA GLY A 40 43.62 -11.46 -9.44
C GLY A 40 42.64 -10.37 -9.00
N TYR A 41 42.98 -9.07 -9.13
CA TYR A 41 42.07 -7.97 -8.78
C TYR A 41 40.69 -8.10 -9.47
N ASP A 42 40.68 -8.29 -10.79
CA ASP A 42 39.43 -8.39 -11.55
C ASP A 42 38.60 -9.63 -11.16
N GLU A 43 39.25 -10.71 -10.74
CA GLU A 43 38.57 -11.93 -10.30
C GLU A 43 37.90 -11.73 -8.94
N GLU A 44 38.62 -11.12 -7.98
CA GLU A 44 38.09 -10.82 -6.65
C GLU A 44 36.98 -9.77 -6.69
N MET A 45 37.07 -8.76 -7.57
CA MET A 45 35.99 -7.81 -7.82
C MET A 45 34.71 -8.52 -8.29
N LYS A 46 34.82 -9.43 -9.27
CA LYS A 46 33.67 -10.21 -9.75
C LYS A 46 33.09 -11.13 -8.67
N LYS A 47 33.93 -11.70 -7.80
CA LYS A 47 33.47 -12.50 -6.65
C LYS A 47 32.69 -11.64 -5.66
N ALA A 48 33.17 -10.43 -5.36
CA ALA A 48 32.48 -9.50 -4.48
C ALA A 48 31.12 -9.08 -5.07
N GLU A 49 31.07 -8.71 -6.35
CA GLU A 49 29.82 -8.40 -7.07
C GLU A 49 28.83 -9.58 -7.05
N THR A 50 29.30 -10.79 -7.34
CA THR A 50 28.47 -11.99 -7.35
C THR A 50 27.92 -12.30 -5.95
N THR A 51 28.74 -12.13 -4.92
CA THR A 51 28.32 -12.34 -3.52
C THR A 51 27.25 -11.34 -3.13
N TYR A 52 27.47 -10.06 -3.43
CA TYR A 52 26.49 -9.00 -3.16
C TYR A 52 25.16 -9.23 -3.91
N ARG A 53 25.22 -9.60 -5.19
CA ARG A 53 24.02 -9.93 -5.97
C ARG A 53 23.26 -11.11 -5.36
N THR A 54 23.97 -12.19 -5.01
CA THR A 54 23.36 -13.38 -4.41
C THR A 54 22.68 -13.07 -3.07
N GLU A 55 23.35 -12.27 -2.24
CA GLU A 55 22.82 -11.84 -0.94
C GLU A 55 21.56 -10.98 -1.11
N THR A 56 21.60 -9.97 -1.98
CA THR A 56 20.44 -9.09 -2.23
C THR A 56 19.29 -9.84 -2.89
N GLU A 57 19.53 -10.76 -3.83
CA GLU A 57 18.50 -11.64 -4.39
C GLU A 57 17.83 -12.51 -3.32
N ALA A 58 18.59 -13.05 -2.36
CA ALA A 58 18.04 -13.83 -1.25
C ALA A 58 17.16 -12.97 -0.32
N ILE A 59 17.60 -11.74 -0.01
CA ILE A 59 16.80 -10.77 0.76
C ILE A 59 15.49 -10.46 0.01
N ARG A 60 15.56 -10.14 -1.28
CA ARG A 60 14.36 -9.87 -2.11
C ARG A 60 13.38 -11.04 -2.11
N ALA A 61 13.88 -12.26 -2.30
CA ALA A 61 13.04 -13.46 -2.31
C ALA A 61 12.34 -13.66 -0.96
N LEU A 62 13.06 -13.51 0.15
CA LEU A 62 12.51 -13.64 1.51
C LEU A 62 11.37 -12.64 1.75
N TYR A 63 11.60 -11.37 1.46
CA TYR A 63 10.61 -10.32 1.74
C TYR A 63 9.45 -10.35 0.73
N SER A 64 9.69 -10.72 -0.53
CA SER A 64 8.61 -10.95 -1.50
C SER A 64 7.67 -12.08 -1.06
N GLU A 65 8.20 -13.16 -0.50
CA GLU A 65 7.39 -14.26 0.05
C GLU A 65 6.61 -13.79 1.30
N ARG A 66 7.25 -13.07 2.22
CA ARG A 66 6.59 -12.52 3.42
C ARG A 66 5.43 -11.60 3.06
N LEU A 67 5.64 -10.68 2.11
CA LEU A 67 4.60 -9.77 1.62
C LEU A 67 3.46 -10.52 0.94
N SER A 68 3.75 -11.57 0.18
CA SER A 68 2.71 -12.39 -0.47
C SER A 68 1.83 -13.10 0.58
N LYS A 69 2.43 -13.68 1.62
CA LYS A 69 1.70 -14.27 2.74
C LYS A 69 0.88 -13.22 3.50
N ARG A 70 1.48 -12.06 3.75
CA ARG A 70 0.81 -10.93 4.43
C ARG A 70 -0.40 -10.44 3.65
N LYS A 71 -0.31 -10.37 2.32
CA LYS A 71 -1.44 -10.04 1.44
C LYS A 71 -2.58 -11.03 1.63
N GLU A 72 -2.30 -12.33 1.60
CA GLU A 72 -3.33 -13.35 1.83
C GLU A 72 -3.95 -13.26 3.22
N ASP A 73 -3.16 -12.97 4.27
CA ASP A 73 -3.69 -12.74 5.62
C ASP A 73 -4.68 -11.56 5.64
N CYS A 74 -4.34 -10.42 5.02
CA CYS A 74 -5.25 -9.26 4.92
C CYS A 74 -6.51 -9.59 4.12
N LEU A 75 -6.37 -10.28 2.98
CA LEU A 75 -7.50 -10.70 2.16
C LEU A 75 -8.39 -11.72 2.86
N ALA A 76 -7.84 -12.57 3.71
CA ALA A 76 -8.60 -13.51 4.51
C ALA A 76 -9.49 -12.78 5.53
N VAL A 77 -8.96 -11.74 6.21
CA VAL A 77 -9.76 -10.88 7.10
C VAL A 77 -10.89 -10.20 6.33
N LEU A 78 -10.60 -9.63 5.16
CA LEU A 78 -11.61 -9.00 4.30
C LEU A 78 -12.73 -9.97 3.89
N ARG A 79 -12.43 -11.25 3.64
CA ARG A 79 -13.45 -12.26 3.31
C ARG A 79 -14.40 -12.54 4.49
N THR A 80 -13.98 -12.26 5.72
CA THR A 80 -14.83 -12.42 6.92
C THR A 80 -15.64 -11.17 7.24
N HIS A 81 -15.24 -10.01 6.73
CA HIS A 81 -16.01 -8.79 6.86
C HIS A 81 -17.37 -8.93 6.16
N ARG A 82 -18.42 -8.57 6.88
CA ARG A 82 -19.76 -8.43 6.33
C ARG A 82 -20.11 -6.97 6.31
N ASP A 83 -20.34 -6.43 5.11
CA ASP A 83 -20.86 -5.08 4.98
C ASP A 83 -22.24 -5.00 5.66
N PRO A 84 -22.49 -3.95 6.46
CA PRO A 84 -23.76 -3.79 7.15
C PRO A 84 -24.89 -3.65 6.12
N LEU A 85 -25.98 -4.39 6.37
CA LEU A 85 -27.17 -4.31 5.53
C LEU A 85 -27.91 -2.98 5.77
N PRO A 86 -28.56 -2.41 4.73
CA PRO A 86 -29.39 -1.23 4.88
C PRO A 86 -30.52 -1.44 5.90
N THR A 87 -30.74 -0.47 6.78
CA THR A 87 -31.92 -0.49 7.68
C THR A 87 -33.21 -0.18 6.90
N PRO A 88 -34.39 -0.57 7.41
CA PRO A 88 -35.67 -0.20 6.79
C PRO A 88 -35.83 1.30 6.57
N GLU A 89 -35.35 2.13 7.49
CA GLU A 89 -35.38 3.59 7.40
C GLU A 89 -34.50 4.11 6.26
N GLN A 90 -33.29 3.56 6.12
CA GLN A 90 -32.39 3.92 5.02
C GLN A 90 -32.97 3.50 3.66
N ILE A 91 -33.59 2.32 3.57
CA ILE A 91 -34.28 1.85 2.36
C ILE A 91 -35.45 2.78 2.02
N ALA A 92 -36.27 3.14 3.00
CA ALA A 92 -37.40 4.03 2.81
C ALA A 92 -36.96 5.42 2.33
N ALA A 93 -35.88 5.97 2.89
CA ALA A 93 -35.31 7.25 2.46
C ALA A 93 -34.82 7.21 1.01
N LEU A 94 -34.11 6.14 0.60
CA LEU A 94 -33.67 5.95 -0.79
C LEU A 94 -34.86 5.79 -1.75
N GLN A 95 -35.91 5.07 -1.33
CA GLN A 95 -37.12 4.93 -2.14
C GLN A 95 -37.84 6.27 -2.30
N ALA A 96 -37.99 7.03 -1.22
CA ALA A 96 -38.59 8.37 -1.26
C ALA A 96 -37.81 9.31 -2.20
N LEU A 97 -36.47 9.25 -2.17
CA LEU A 97 -35.62 10.03 -3.06
C LEU A 97 -35.83 9.65 -4.54
N LYS A 98 -35.97 8.35 -4.84
CA LYS A 98 -36.24 7.84 -6.21
C LYS A 98 -37.63 8.18 -6.74
N LEU A 99 -38.59 8.48 -5.86
CA LEU A 99 -39.93 8.94 -6.25
C LEU A 99 -39.96 10.42 -6.67
N LEU A 100 -38.91 11.18 -6.36
CA LEU A 100 -38.79 12.56 -6.82
C LEU A 100 -38.33 12.56 -8.28
N ASP A 101 -39.07 13.24 -9.16
CA ASP A 101 -38.70 13.40 -10.58
C ASP A 101 -37.31 14.05 -10.76
N LYS A 102 -36.96 14.94 -9.82
CA LYS A 102 -35.66 15.62 -9.80
C LYS A 102 -35.25 15.93 -8.35
N PRO A 103 -34.61 14.98 -7.64
CA PRO A 103 -34.06 15.27 -6.32
C PRO A 103 -33.02 16.39 -6.43
N THR A 104 -33.02 17.30 -5.48
CA THR A 104 -32.04 18.39 -5.45
C THR A 104 -30.72 17.91 -4.84
N LYS A 105 -29.63 18.60 -5.17
CA LYS A 105 -28.32 18.37 -4.54
C LYS A 105 -28.39 18.40 -3.00
N ALA A 106 -29.15 19.33 -2.43
CA ALA A 106 -29.31 19.46 -0.99
C ALA A 106 -29.98 18.21 -0.37
N GLN A 107 -31.07 17.73 -0.97
CA GLN A 107 -31.78 16.53 -0.50
C GLN A 107 -30.89 15.28 -0.51
N ILE A 108 -30.00 15.17 -1.50
CA ILE A 108 -29.02 14.07 -1.56
C ILE A 108 -27.99 14.23 -0.43
N THR A 109 -27.44 15.44 -0.26
CA THR A 109 -26.44 15.72 0.78
C THR A 109 -27.00 15.51 2.20
N ASP A 110 -28.25 15.88 2.45
CA ASP A 110 -28.90 15.74 3.77
C ASP A 110 -29.11 14.26 4.18
N LEU A 111 -29.12 13.34 3.22
CA LEU A 111 -29.25 11.90 3.48
C LEU A 111 -27.91 11.21 3.77
N MET A 112 -26.78 11.83 3.40
CA MET A 112 -25.45 11.23 3.59
C MET A 112 -25.15 10.85 5.05
N PRO A 113 -25.43 11.68 6.07
CA PRO A 113 -25.12 11.33 7.46
C PRO A 113 -25.88 10.08 7.95
N GLN A 114 -27.05 9.80 7.38
CA GLN A 114 -27.88 8.64 7.73
C GLN A 114 -27.41 7.36 7.03
N MET A 115 -26.63 7.50 5.94
CA MET A 115 -26.20 6.41 5.07
C MET A 115 -24.72 6.07 5.25
N LYS A 116 -23.91 6.95 5.86
CA LYS A 116 -22.45 6.84 5.99
C LYS A 116 -21.94 5.50 6.53
N ASP A 117 -22.71 4.84 7.40
CA ASP A 117 -22.32 3.59 8.06
C ASP A 117 -22.76 2.34 7.27
N CYS A 118 -23.44 2.50 6.12
CA CYS A 118 -23.86 1.41 5.25
C CYS A 118 -23.39 1.66 3.81
N PRO A 119 -22.33 0.98 3.35
CA PRO A 119 -21.74 1.28 2.06
C PRO A 119 -22.69 1.06 0.88
N LEU A 120 -23.60 0.07 0.97
CA LEU A 120 -24.66 -0.16 -0.02
C LEU A 120 -25.59 1.05 -0.18
N THR A 121 -25.91 1.74 0.91
CA THR A 121 -26.78 2.93 0.85
C THR A 121 -26.05 4.14 0.30
N MET A 122 -24.76 4.32 0.65
CA MET A 122 -23.90 5.34 0.06
C MET A 122 -23.71 5.13 -1.46
N ALA A 123 -23.50 3.89 -1.91
CA ALA A 123 -23.42 3.55 -3.32
C ALA A 123 -24.72 3.92 -4.06
N ALA A 124 -25.87 3.52 -3.52
CA ALA A 124 -27.17 3.84 -4.10
C ALA A 124 -27.45 5.35 -4.15
N LEU A 125 -27.04 6.10 -3.12
CA LEU A 125 -27.15 7.56 -3.07
C LEU A 125 -26.25 8.22 -4.14
N ARG A 126 -25.04 7.70 -4.33
CA ARG A 126 -24.11 8.14 -5.37
C ARG A 126 -24.65 7.89 -6.77
N ASP A 127 -25.16 6.69 -7.05
CA ASP A 127 -25.75 6.35 -8.34
C ASP A 127 -26.91 7.29 -8.67
N THR A 128 -27.74 7.61 -7.67
CA THR A 128 -28.84 8.58 -7.81
C THR A 128 -28.29 9.97 -8.14
N ALA A 129 -27.24 10.42 -7.44
CA ALA A 129 -26.60 11.70 -7.73
C ALA A 129 -26.05 11.77 -9.16
N LEU A 130 -25.36 10.71 -9.61
CA LEU A 130 -24.80 10.62 -10.96
C LEU A 130 -25.89 10.63 -12.03
N GLN A 131 -26.98 9.90 -11.84
CA GLN A 131 -28.14 9.89 -12.75
C GLN A 131 -28.73 11.28 -12.98
N HIS A 132 -28.69 12.14 -11.97
CA HIS A 132 -29.17 13.52 -12.05
C HIS A 132 -28.07 14.56 -12.36
N GLY A 133 -26.86 14.13 -12.71
CA GLY A 133 -25.76 15.01 -13.13
C GLY A 133 -25.01 15.70 -11.98
N TYR A 134 -25.17 15.22 -10.75
CA TYR A 134 -24.53 15.77 -9.55
C TYR A 134 -23.20 15.08 -9.27
N LEU A 135 -22.18 15.39 -10.08
CA LEU A 135 -20.82 14.88 -9.91
C LEU A 135 -20.19 15.39 -8.60
N GLY A 136 -19.51 14.49 -7.87
CA GLY A 136 -18.75 14.81 -6.65
C GLY A 136 -19.59 15.23 -5.45
N VAL A 137 -20.91 15.01 -5.47
CA VAL A 137 -21.80 15.35 -4.33
C VAL A 137 -21.75 14.28 -3.25
N VAL A 138 -21.74 13.02 -3.65
CA VAL A 138 -21.50 11.88 -2.77
C VAL A 138 -20.06 11.45 -3.02
N PRO A 139 -19.21 11.34 -1.98
CA PRO A 139 -17.84 10.86 -2.14
C PRO A 139 -17.82 9.43 -2.68
N ASP A 140 -16.68 9.02 -3.23
CA ASP A 140 -16.47 7.63 -3.61
C ASP A 140 -16.71 6.73 -2.38
N THR A 141 -17.17 5.50 -2.61
CA THR A 141 -17.42 4.53 -1.53
C THR A 141 -16.10 4.06 -0.95
N GLU A 142 -15.46 4.92 -0.19
CA GLU A 142 -14.46 4.53 0.78
C GLU A 142 -15.17 3.74 1.88
N GLY A 143 -14.62 2.57 2.22
CA GLY A 143 -15.13 1.79 3.32
C GLY A 143 -16.23 0.78 2.99
N ASP A 144 -16.25 0.22 1.78
CA ASP A 144 -16.80 -1.12 1.56
C ASP A 144 -15.69 -2.17 1.44
N THR A 145 -16.07 -3.45 1.49
CA THR A 145 -15.13 -4.57 1.32
C THR A 145 -14.46 -4.60 -0.06
N ALA A 146 -15.09 -4.07 -1.12
CA ALA A 146 -14.53 -4.07 -2.48
C ALA A 146 -13.41 -3.02 -2.62
N TRP A 147 -13.65 -1.80 -2.17
CA TRP A 147 -12.70 -0.72 -2.01
C TRP A 147 -11.52 -1.16 -1.15
N ALA A 148 -11.79 -1.73 0.03
CA ALA A 148 -10.74 -2.16 0.94
C ALA A 148 -9.86 -3.25 0.31
N ARG A 149 -10.47 -4.15 -0.48
CA ARG A 149 -9.75 -5.15 -1.27
C ARG A 149 -8.87 -4.52 -2.34
N GLU A 150 -9.41 -3.62 -3.15
CA GLU A 150 -8.64 -2.93 -4.22
C GLU A 150 -7.43 -2.20 -3.62
N ARG A 151 -7.65 -1.42 -2.56
CA ARG A 151 -6.59 -0.71 -1.85
C ARG A 151 -5.55 -1.64 -1.23
N THR A 152 -5.97 -2.78 -0.67
CA THR A 152 -5.05 -3.81 -0.19
C THR A 152 -4.20 -4.38 -1.34
N GLU A 153 -4.81 -4.69 -2.48
CA GLU A 153 -4.10 -5.22 -3.64
C GLU A 153 -3.09 -4.21 -4.21
N ASP A 154 -3.47 -2.93 -4.30
CA ASP A 154 -2.59 -1.84 -4.74
C ASP A 154 -1.41 -1.63 -3.79
N MET A 155 -1.66 -1.61 -2.47
CA MET A 155 -0.62 -1.49 -1.44
C MET A 155 0.44 -2.59 -1.59
N PHE A 156 0.01 -3.85 -1.70
CA PHE A 156 0.94 -4.96 -1.85
C PHE A 156 1.62 -5.00 -3.20
N LYS A 157 0.98 -4.50 -4.26
CA LYS A 157 1.63 -4.34 -5.58
C LYS A 157 2.76 -3.31 -5.51
N ALA A 158 2.52 -2.17 -4.85
CA ALA A 158 3.55 -1.17 -4.61
C ALA A 158 4.69 -1.72 -3.74
N ALA A 159 4.37 -2.48 -2.70
CA ALA A 159 5.36 -3.13 -1.83
C ALA A 159 6.21 -4.17 -2.56
N GLN A 160 5.61 -5.01 -3.40
CA GLN A 160 6.34 -5.98 -4.22
C GLN A 160 7.27 -5.29 -5.21
N LYS A 161 6.81 -4.22 -5.86
CA LYS A 161 7.65 -3.39 -6.73
C LYS A 161 8.83 -2.79 -5.96
N PHE A 162 8.57 -2.25 -4.77
CA PHE A 162 9.60 -1.69 -3.91
C PHE A 162 10.67 -2.73 -3.53
N VAL A 163 10.26 -3.93 -3.09
CA VAL A 163 11.21 -5.00 -2.74
C VAL A 163 11.99 -5.47 -3.97
N HIS A 164 11.35 -5.55 -5.14
CA HIS A 164 12.00 -5.99 -6.36
C HIS A 164 13.03 -4.98 -6.89
N ASP A 165 12.64 -3.70 -6.97
CA ASP A 165 13.40 -2.68 -7.70
C ASP A 165 14.36 -1.86 -6.82
N LEU A 166 14.26 -1.92 -5.49
CA LEU A 166 15.16 -1.18 -4.62
C LEU A 166 16.54 -1.86 -4.59
N ASP A 167 17.55 -1.17 -5.12
CA ASP A 167 18.95 -1.61 -5.10
C ASP A 167 19.76 -0.91 -4.00
N ASN A 168 19.72 0.42 -3.98
CA ASN A 168 20.48 1.25 -3.05
C ASN A 168 19.54 2.02 -2.11
N VAL A 169 19.46 1.55 -0.87
CA VAL A 169 18.62 2.20 0.15
C VAL A 169 19.28 3.51 0.61
N GLY A 170 18.54 4.61 0.50
CA GLY A 170 19.00 5.95 0.87
C GLY A 170 19.83 6.65 -0.21
N ASP A 171 20.06 6.04 -1.37
CA ASP A 171 20.70 6.71 -2.51
C ASP A 171 19.67 7.45 -3.36
N THR A 172 19.27 8.61 -2.85
CA THR A 172 18.29 9.47 -3.49
C THR A 172 18.69 9.95 -4.88
N GLY A 173 20.00 10.02 -5.20
CA GLY A 173 20.50 10.47 -6.50
C GLY A 173 20.24 9.47 -7.60
N ASP A 174 20.47 8.18 -7.32
CA ASP A 174 20.23 7.08 -8.25
C ASP A 174 18.74 6.96 -8.62
N HIS A 175 17.83 7.09 -7.64
CA HIS A 175 16.38 6.97 -7.90
C HIS A 175 15.83 8.08 -8.80
N VAL A 176 16.31 9.32 -8.59
CA VAL A 176 15.87 10.48 -9.38
C VAL A 176 16.39 10.40 -10.82
N SER A 177 17.66 10.03 -10.99
CA SER A 177 18.29 9.92 -12.31
C SER A 177 17.65 8.84 -13.20
N ASN A 178 17.19 7.73 -12.60
CA ASN A 178 16.52 6.64 -13.31
C ASN A 178 14.99 6.81 -13.45
N HIS A 179 14.46 8.02 -13.16
CA HIS A 179 13.02 8.31 -13.19
C HIS A 179 12.17 7.38 -12.29
N ALA A 180 12.78 6.78 -11.26
CA ALA A 180 12.13 5.90 -10.32
C ALA A 180 11.48 6.69 -9.17
N TRP A 181 10.70 7.72 -9.51
CA TRP A 181 10.08 8.63 -8.54
C TRP A 181 9.21 7.94 -7.49
N SER A 182 8.58 6.82 -7.85
CA SER A 182 7.82 6.00 -6.90
C SER A 182 8.74 5.36 -5.86
N LEU A 183 9.92 4.89 -6.25
CA LEU A 183 10.88 4.30 -5.32
C LEU A 183 11.48 5.35 -4.40
N PHE A 184 11.83 6.53 -4.93
CA PHE A 184 12.31 7.65 -4.11
C PHE A 184 11.32 7.99 -2.97
N ARG A 185 10.02 8.02 -3.26
CA ARG A 185 8.99 8.28 -2.23
C ARG A 185 8.90 7.16 -1.19
N LEU A 186 9.13 5.92 -1.59
CA LEU A 186 9.04 4.74 -0.73
C LEU A 186 10.39 4.45 -0.03
N ASP A 187 11.46 5.12 -0.46
CA ASP A 187 12.80 4.96 0.08
C ASP A 187 13.12 5.98 1.18
N HIS A 188 12.28 6.08 2.20
CA HIS A 188 12.58 6.85 3.42
C HIS A 188 12.27 6.05 4.69
N ASP A 189 12.85 6.51 5.79
CA ASP A 189 12.60 5.90 7.10
C ASP A 189 11.24 6.38 7.63
N TYR A 190 10.32 5.45 7.78
CA TYR A 190 8.97 5.70 8.27
C TYR A 190 8.96 5.83 9.80
N ALA A 191 8.25 6.83 10.34
CA ALA A 191 8.14 7.03 11.78
C ALA A 191 7.28 5.95 12.45
N ASN A 192 6.28 5.42 11.74
CA ASN A 192 5.35 4.42 12.24
C ASN A 192 4.65 3.64 11.11
N ALA A 193 3.80 2.69 11.49
CA ALA A 193 3.07 1.84 10.55
C ALA A 193 2.03 2.58 9.70
N GLU A 194 1.37 3.59 10.27
CA GLU A 194 0.36 4.40 9.56
C GLU A 194 1.00 5.19 8.41
N GLU A 195 2.14 5.85 8.69
CA GLU A 195 2.90 6.57 7.67
C GLU A 195 3.38 5.63 6.56
N CYS A 196 3.91 4.46 6.94
CA CYS A 196 4.33 3.44 5.97
C CYS A 196 3.18 3.04 5.05
N VAL A 197 2.05 2.62 5.62
CA VAL A 197 0.88 2.24 4.82
C VAL A 197 0.38 3.39 3.95
N SER A 198 0.32 4.62 4.47
CA SER A 198 -0.14 5.81 3.73
C SER A 198 0.64 6.02 2.43
N GLN A 199 1.96 5.81 2.48
CA GLN A 199 2.86 6.02 1.34
C GLN A 199 2.69 4.93 0.28
N PHE A 200 2.49 3.67 0.70
CA PHE A 200 2.20 2.56 -0.22
C PHE A 200 0.77 2.59 -0.78
N CYS A 201 -0.17 3.20 -0.08
CA CYS A 201 -1.56 3.38 -0.51
C CYS A 201 -1.82 4.71 -1.23
N ALA A 202 -0.78 5.48 -1.58
CA ALA A 202 -0.87 6.75 -2.31
C ALA A 202 -1.88 7.77 -1.72
N GLY A 203 -1.98 7.88 -0.40
CA GLY A 203 -2.86 8.85 0.28
C GLY A 203 -4.32 8.40 0.47
N THR A 204 -4.59 7.10 0.36
CA THR A 204 -5.85 6.49 0.80
C THR A 204 -6.13 6.79 2.28
N ASP A 205 -7.39 6.86 2.70
CA ASP A 205 -7.76 6.90 4.12
C ASP A 205 -7.29 5.61 4.83
N VAL A 206 -6.12 5.72 5.47
CA VAL A 206 -5.45 4.62 6.18
C VAL A 206 -6.28 4.17 7.39
N GLN A 207 -6.97 5.09 8.06
CA GLN A 207 -7.81 4.77 9.22
C GLN A 207 -9.03 3.97 8.78
N MET A 208 -9.60 4.29 7.61
CA MET A 208 -10.69 3.51 7.06
C MET A 208 -10.21 2.12 6.63
N LEU A 209 -9.07 2.00 5.94
CA LEU A 209 -8.51 0.71 5.54
C LEU A 209 -8.17 -0.16 6.76
N GLU A 210 -7.69 0.45 7.85
CA GLU A 210 -7.32 -0.26 9.07
C GLU A 210 -8.49 -1.08 9.64
N LYS A 211 -9.70 -0.54 9.59
CA LYS A 211 -10.92 -1.19 10.08
C LYS A 211 -11.28 -2.47 9.33
N PHE A 212 -10.79 -2.62 8.11
CA PHE A 212 -11.14 -3.74 7.22
C PHE A 212 -10.11 -4.87 7.21
N ILE A 213 -8.85 -4.54 7.45
CA ILE A 213 -7.76 -5.50 7.25
C ILE A 213 -7.08 -5.93 8.54
N ASN A 214 -7.40 -5.29 9.67
CA ASN A 214 -6.99 -5.78 10.98
C ASN A 214 -8.05 -6.71 11.57
N ILE A 215 -7.57 -7.74 12.28
CA ILE A 215 -8.44 -8.60 13.09
C ILE A 215 -8.97 -7.71 14.24
N ALA A 216 -10.30 -7.60 14.37
CA ALA A 216 -10.90 -7.02 15.55
C ALA A 216 -10.50 -7.87 16.77
N GLU A 217 -9.84 -7.25 17.76
CA GLU A 217 -9.56 -7.88 19.06
C GLU A 217 -10.86 -8.22 19.81
#